data_AF-A0A0F9JMD8-F1
#
_entry.id   AF-A0A0F9JMD8-F1
#
_cell.length_a   1.000
_cell.length_b   1.000
_cell.length_c   1.000
_cell.angle_alpha   90.00
_cell.angle_beta   90.00
_cell.angle_gamma   90.00
#
_symmetry.space_group_name_H-M   'P 1'
#
loop_
_entity.id
_entity.type
_entity.pdbx_description
1 polymer ?
#
loop_
_entity_poly.entity_id
_entity_poly.type
_entity_poly.pdbx_seq_one_letter_code
_entity_poly.pdbx_strand_id
1 'polypeptide(L)' 'MEDNRAAKNTDKEIWRKVKDDYGSPSIHVTKEGSIGIDVGGFVMVAPVEKWHEVFKKNLELEGIERQKLDDLIDIQIGK' A
#
# COMPACT_ATOMS: atom_id res chain seq x y z
N MET A 1 38.26 -6.96 -8.57
CA MET A 1 37.07 -6.54 -9.35
C MET A 1 35.88 -6.92 -8.52
N GLU A 2 35.15 -5.93 -8.02
CA GLU A 2 33.98 -6.17 -7.18
C GLU A 2 32.87 -6.76 -8.05
N ASP A 3 32.47 -7.98 -7.70
CA ASP A 3 31.50 -8.80 -8.41
C ASP A 3 30.09 -8.27 -8.08
N ASN A 4 29.73 -7.13 -8.69
CA ASN A 4 28.46 -6.43 -8.46
C ASN A 4 27.30 -7.19 -9.12
N ARG A 5 26.93 -8.32 -8.51
CA ARG A 5 25.79 -9.18 -8.91
C ARG A 5 24.44 -8.64 -8.43
N ALA A 6 24.34 -7.34 -8.14
CA ALA A 6 23.04 -6.74 -7.87
C ALA A 6 22.17 -6.87 -9.12
N ALA A 7 21.03 -7.56 -8.99
CA ALA A 7 20.05 -7.61 -10.06
C ALA A 7 19.69 -6.15 -10.43
N LYS A 8 19.92 -5.76 -11.68
CA LYS A 8 19.57 -4.42 -12.15
C LYS A 8 18.06 -4.25 -12.03
N ASN A 9 17.63 -3.38 -11.14
CA ASN A 9 16.22 -3.04 -11.04
C ASN A 9 15.75 -2.43 -12.37
N THR A 10 14.76 -3.07 -13.01
CA THR A 10 14.14 -2.59 -14.26
C THR A 10 12.95 -1.69 -14.02
N ASP A 11 12.56 -1.52 -12.77
CA ASP A 11 11.39 -0.77 -12.38
C ASP A 11 11.65 0.72 -12.54
N LYS A 12 10.58 1.45 -12.87
CA LYS A 12 10.62 2.90 -13.00
C LYS A 12 10.04 3.52 -11.74
N GLU A 13 10.88 4.24 -11.00
CA GLU A 13 10.40 5.12 -9.93
C GLU A 13 9.54 6.23 -10.54
N ILE A 14 8.33 6.40 -10.01
CA ILE A 14 7.41 7.46 -10.44
C ILE A 14 7.20 8.52 -9.36
N TRP A 15 7.48 8.20 -8.10
CA TRP A 15 7.35 9.13 -6.98
C TRP A 15 8.18 8.68 -5.78
N ARG A 16 8.65 9.67 -5.01
CA ARG A 16 9.34 9.50 -3.74
C ARG A 16 8.97 10.62 -2.78
N LYS A 17 8.76 10.28 -1.50
CA LYS A 17 8.32 11.24 -0.48
C LYS A 17 9.37 12.31 -0.18
N VAL A 18 10.62 11.90 -0.03
CA VAL A 18 11.76 12.80 0.22
C VAL A 18 12.78 12.58 -0.89
N LYS A 19 12.98 13.63 -1.70
CA LYS A 19 13.91 13.57 -2.84
C LYS A 19 15.29 13.11 -2.37
N ASP A 20 15.90 12.20 -3.11
CA ASP A 20 17.24 11.64 -2.88
C ASP A 20 17.41 10.83 -1.57
N ASP A 21 16.37 10.69 -0.74
CA ASP A 21 16.34 9.76 0.39
C ASP A 21 15.79 8.41 -0.06
N TYR A 22 16.71 7.47 -0.32
CA TYR A 22 16.40 6.13 -0.79
C TYR A 22 15.65 5.26 0.24
N GLY A 23 15.64 5.64 1.53
CA GLY A 23 14.85 4.98 2.57
C GLY A 23 13.45 5.56 2.76
N SER A 24 13.15 6.70 2.12
CA SER A 24 11.82 7.31 2.20
C SER A 24 10.81 6.53 1.36
N PRO A 25 9.51 6.60 1.71
CA PRO A 25 8.46 5.94 0.95
C PRO A 25 8.51 6.30 -0.54
N SER A 26 8.37 5.29 -1.40
CA SER A 26 8.46 5.47 -2.85
C SER A 26 7.51 4.55 -3.60
N ILE A 27 7.19 4.93 -4.84
CA ILE A 27 6.30 4.20 -5.73
C ILE A 27 7.04 3.91 -7.04
N HIS A 28 6.96 2.65 -7.45
CA HIS A 28 7.61 2.12 -8.65
C HIS A 28 6.58 1.43 -9.55
N VAL A 29 6.83 1.48 -10.86
CA VAL A 29 6.12 0.65 -11.84
C VAL A 29 7.08 -0.42 -12.34
N THR A 30 6.71 -1.69 -12.17
CA THR A 30 7.53 -2.81 -12.65
C THR A 30 7.46 -2.92 -14.16
N LYS A 31 8.40 -3.65 -14.76
CA LYS A 31 8.43 -3.89 -16.21
C LYS A 31 7.13 -4.55 -16.73
N GLU A 32 6.50 -5.38 -15.89
CA GLU A 32 5.25 -6.09 -16.17
C GLU A 32 4.00 -5.22 -15.93
N GLY A 33 4.16 -3.97 -15.50
CA GLY A 33 3.06 -3.03 -15.27
C GLY A 33 2.42 -3.12 -13.88
N SER A 34 3.04 -3.83 -12.92
CA SER A 34 2.59 -3.83 -11.52
C SER A 34 3.05 -2.56 -10.80
N ILE A 35 2.39 -2.23 -9.69
CA ILE A 35 2.80 -1.14 -8.80
C ILE A 35 3.52 -1.71 -7.59
N GLY A 36 4.75 -1.26 -7.37
CA GLY A 36 5.52 -1.45 -6.16
C GLY A 36 5.37 -0.25 -5.23
N ILE A 37 5.02 -0.49 -3.96
CA ILE A 37 5.01 0.51 -2.89
C ILE A 37 6.06 0.08 -1.87
N ASP A 38 7.07 0.92 -1.69
CA ASP A 38 8.11 0.77 -0.65
C ASP A 38 7.83 1.74 0.49
N VAL A 39 7.69 1.21 1.71
CA VAL A 39 7.59 2.02 2.93
C VAL A 39 8.66 1.54 3.91
N GLY A 40 9.80 2.25 3.94
CA GLY A 40 10.88 1.97 4.89
C GLY A 40 11.58 0.63 4.64
N GLY A 41 11.69 0.20 3.38
CA GLY A 41 12.30 -1.06 2.96
C GLY A 41 11.32 -2.23 2.87
N PHE A 42 10.06 -2.04 3.25
CA PHE A 42 9.00 -3.03 3.08
C PHE A 42 8.31 -2.82 1.74
N VAL A 43 8.73 -3.60 0.75
CA VAL A 43 8.23 -3.51 -0.62
C VAL A 43 7.06 -4.47 -0.82
N MET A 44 5.91 -3.93 -1.19
CA MET A 44 4.77 -4.70 -1.68
C MET A 44 4.57 -4.44 -3.17
N VAL A 45 4.43 -5.50 -3.97
CA VAL A 45 4.19 -5.41 -5.41
C VAL A 45 2.87 -6.11 -5.74
N ALA A 46 2.00 -5.42 -6.46
CA ALA A 46 0.75 -6.00 -6.96
C ALA A 46 0.26 -5.29 -8.24
N PRO A 47 -0.59 -5.95 -9.05
CA PRO A 47 -1.32 -5.29 -10.12
C PRO A 47 -2.17 -4.11 -9.59
N VAL A 48 -2.42 -3.11 -10.44
CA VAL A 48 -3.21 -1.91 -10.08
C VAL A 48 -4.60 -2.28 -9.56
N GLU A 49 -5.23 -3.27 -10.19
CA GLU A 49 -6.55 -3.78 -9.83
C GLU A 49 -6.56 -4.35 -8.42
N LYS A 50 -5.46 -4.98 -7.99
CA LYS A 50 -5.35 -5.56 -6.65
C LYS A 50 -5.25 -4.49 -5.57
N TRP A 51 -4.49 -3.43 -5.82
CA TRP A 51 -4.42 -2.27 -4.94
C TRP A 51 -5.80 -1.62 -4.76
N HIS A 52 -6.52 -1.46 -5.86
CA HIS A 52 -7.88 -0.93 -5.84
C HIS A 52 -8.86 -1.84 -5.10
N GLU A 53 -8.76 -3.17 -5.28
CA GLU A 53 -9.57 -4.16 -4.56
C GLU A 53 -9.31 -4.10 -3.04
N VAL A 54 -8.06 -4.03 -2.61
CA VAL A 54 -7.69 -3.94 -1.18
C VAL A 54 -8.26 -2.68 -0.56
N PHE A 55 -8.14 -1.54 -1.25
CA PHE A 55 -8.71 -0.29 -0.77
C PHE A 55 -10.24 -0.38 -0.58
N LYS A 56 -10.95 -0.98 -1.56
CA LYS A 56 -12.39 -1.21 -1.45
C LYS A 56 -12.76 -2.10 -0.27
N LYS A 57 -12.07 -3.23 -0.11
CA LYS A 57 -12.32 -4.16 1.01
C LYS A 57 -12.12 -3.50 2.36
N ASN A 58 -11.09 -2.66 2.50
CA ASN A 58 -10.85 -1.94 3.75
C ASN A 58 -11.97 -0.94 4.06
N LEU A 59 -12.47 -0.20 3.04
CA LEU A 59 -13.62 0.69 3.23
C LEU A 59 -14.89 -0.05 3.64
N GLU A 60 -15.14 -1.22 3.05
CA GLU A 60 -16.27 -2.07 3.43
C GLU A 60 -16.16 -2.56 4.88
N LEU A 61 -14.95 -2.98 5.30
CA LEU A 61 -14.68 -3.39 6.68
C LEU A 61 -14.86 -2.24 7.67
N GLU A 62 -14.33 -1.05 7.38
CA GLU A 62 -14.50 0.15 8.21
C GLU A 62 -15.99 0.52 8.37
N GLY A 63 -16.78 0.40 7.30
CA GLY A 63 -18.22 0.61 7.33
C GLY A 63 -18.95 -0.39 8.25
N ILE A 64 -18.58 -1.67 8.18
CA ILE A 64 -19.12 -2.72 9.04
C ILE A 64 -18.74 -2.47 10.51
N GLU A 65 -17.49 -2.09 10.79
CA GLU A 65 -17.03 -1.80 12.15
C GLU A 65 -17.75 -0.58 12.73
N ARG A 66 -17.96 0.47 11.93
CA ARG A 66 -18.72 1.64 12.33
C ARG A 66 -20.17 1.32 12.67
N GLN A 67 -20.85 0.54 11.82
CA GLN A 67 -22.23 0.13 12.09
C GLN A 67 -22.35 -0.66 13.39
N LYS A 68 -21.42 -1.60 13.65
CA LYS A 68 -21.40 -2.36 14.91
C LYS A 68 -21.23 -1.46 16.14
N LEU A 69 -20.41 -0.40 16.03
CA LEU A 69 -20.24 0.56 17.11
C LEU A 69 -21.52 1.36 17.36
N ASP A 70 -22.17 1.82 16.30
CA ASP A 70 -23.44 2.56 16.39
C ASP A 70 -24.54 1.67 17.02
N ASP A 71 -24.66 0.41 16.60
CA ASP A 71 -25.60 -0.56 17.17
C ASP A 71 -25.37 -0.80 18.67
N LEU A 72 -24.11 -0.88 19.11
CA LEU A 72 -23.75 -1.04 20.53
C LEU A 72 -24.10 0.20 21.37
N ILE A 73 -23.88 1.39 20.80
CA ILE A 73 -24.21 2.66 21.44
C ILE A 73 -25.72 2.77 21.61
N ASP A 74 -26.51 2.45 20.57
CA ASP A 74 -27.98 2.48 20.65
C ASP A 74 -28.52 1.56 21.76
N ILE A 75 -27.95 0.36 21.90
CA ILE A 75 -28.28 -0.58 23.00
C ILE A 75 -27.97 0.03 24.38
N GLN A 76 -26.85 0.72 24.53
CA GLN A 76 -26.41 1.27 25.82
C GLN A 76 -27.15 2.54 26.23
N ILE A 77 -27.67 3.32 25.28
CA ILE A 77 -28.43 4.55 25.57
C ILE A 77 -29.93 4.25 25.78
N GLY A 78 -30.38 3.01 25.54
CA GLY A 78 -31.74 2.58 25.86
C GLY A 78 -32.80 3.24 24.96
N LYS A 79 -32.65 3.10 23.65
CA LYS A 79 -33.78 3.15 22.71
C LYS A 79 -34.25 1.75 22.36
#